data_AF-A0AAD9WB43-F1
#
_entry.id   AF-A0AAD9WB43-F1
#
_cell.length_a   1.000
_cell.length_b   1.000
_cell.length_c   1.000
_cell.angle_alpha   90.00
_cell.angle_beta   90.00
_cell.angle_gamma   90.00
#
_symmetry.space_group_name_H-M   'P 1'
#
loop_
_entity.id
_entity.type
_entity.pdbx_description
1 polymer ?
#
loop_
_entity_poly.entity_id
_entity_poly.type
_entity_poly.pdbx_seq_one_letter_code
_entity_poly.pdbx_strand_id
1 'polypeptide(L)'
;MIMLRGEYESSKFIWNLMNDFLPKPYGFGRYKVSHPPTYFYLAEFVNMNVTTAPDPAEFTQRLAQMHKMSKSPTGKFGFTTQTCDGQIAHTVDWKEKWSDFYRELLMGVCKKDVETNGPWPEMELAAKHVADVIIPRLLGPLQENGRTLKPCIIHGDLWEGNMGINTKTGDSLLFDVGSYFAHNEMELGHWRCEFSTVFRDKVYTEHYLQNYAAAEPVDEFDDRNRLYSLKGAINYSAGHPVCSLRKT
;
A
#
# COMPACT_ATOMS: atom_id res chain seq x y z
N MET A 1 -2.94 -12.20 15.27
CA MET A 1 -2.00 -13.10 14.54
C MET A 1 -1.69 -12.57 13.15
N ILE A 2 -2.68 -12.34 12.28
CA ILE A 2 -2.46 -11.94 10.87
C ILE A 2 -1.67 -10.62 10.78
N MET A 3 -2.16 -9.55 11.42
CA MET A 3 -1.55 -8.20 11.40
C MET A 3 -0.03 -8.21 11.71
N LEU A 4 0.36 -8.60 12.92
CA LEU A 4 1.79 -8.58 13.33
C LEU A 4 2.68 -9.56 12.54
N ARG A 5 2.13 -10.68 12.06
CA ARG A 5 2.88 -11.59 11.18
C ARG A 5 3.09 -10.95 9.81
N GLY A 6 2.05 -10.33 9.25
CA GLY A 6 2.10 -9.63 7.98
C GLY A 6 3.11 -8.49 8.03
N GLU A 7 3.06 -7.65 9.05
CA GLU A 7 4.00 -6.55 9.27
C GLU A 7 5.45 -7.04 9.41
N TYR A 8 5.68 -8.11 10.18
CA TYR A 8 7.02 -8.71 10.31
C TYR A 8 7.56 -9.21 8.96
N GLU A 9 6.77 -9.96 8.18
CA GLU A 9 7.23 -10.50 6.89
C GLU A 9 7.44 -9.38 5.84
N SER A 10 6.58 -8.35 5.85
CA SER A 10 6.75 -7.14 5.04
C SER A 10 8.04 -6.41 5.40
N SER A 11 8.23 -6.12 6.69
CA SER A 11 9.41 -5.42 7.21
C SER A 11 10.69 -6.20 6.90
N LYS A 12 10.66 -7.52 7.10
CA LYS A 12 11.78 -8.41 6.80
C LYS A 12 12.13 -8.42 5.32
N PHE A 13 11.14 -8.41 4.44
CA PHE A 13 11.40 -8.36 3.00
C PHE A 13 12.07 -7.05 2.62
N ILE A 14 11.50 -5.91 3.01
CA ILE A 14 12.03 -4.59 2.64
C ILE A 14 13.39 -4.34 3.31
N TRP A 15 13.57 -4.71 4.58
CA TRP A 15 14.86 -4.55 5.27
C TRP A 15 15.98 -5.37 4.62
N ASN A 16 15.70 -6.58 4.14
CA ASN A 16 16.69 -7.36 3.38
C ASN A 16 17.02 -6.74 2.01
N LEU A 17 16.13 -5.90 1.47
CA LEU A 17 16.32 -5.18 0.21
C LEU A 17 17.07 -3.86 0.41
N MET A 18 16.70 -3.09 1.43
CA MET A 18 17.22 -1.78 1.83
C MET A 18 17.28 -1.73 3.36
N ASN A 19 18.42 -2.10 3.94
CA ASN A 19 18.59 -2.30 5.38
C ASN A 19 18.60 -1.02 6.21
N ASP A 20 18.55 0.12 5.56
CA ASP A 20 18.55 1.47 6.10
C ASP A 20 17.23 2.21 5.82
N PHE A 21 16.21 1.54 5.25
CA PHE A 21 14.92 2.17 4.92
C PHE A 21 13.77 1.77 5.85
N LEU A 22 13.98 0.76 6.70
CA LEU A 22 13.09 0.38 7.80
C LEU A 22 13.92 0.06 9.05
N PRO A 23 13.34 0.21 10.26
CA PRO A 23 13.90 -0.39 11.46
C PRO A 23 14.09 -1.91 11.28
N LYS A 24 15.20 -2.45 11.78
CA LYS A 24 15.47 -3.88 11.66
C LYS A 24 14.40 -4.72 12.38
N PRO A 25 13.69 -5.63 11.68
CA PRO A 25 12.75 -6.55 12.31
C PRO A 25 13.50 -7.69 13.01
N TYR A 26 13.21 -7.93 14.30
CA TYR A 26 13.83 -9.00 15.08
C TYR A 26 12.98 -10.27 15.15
N GLY A 27 11.66 -10.14 15.24
CA GLY A 27 10.78 -11.30 15.30
C GLY A 27 9.35 -10.96 15.67
N PHE A 28 8.45 -11.93 15.48
CA PHE A 28 7.07 -11.86 15.97
C PHE A 28 6.75 -13.17 16.71
N GLY A 29 5.73 -13.14 17.56
CA GLY A 29 5.35 -14.33 18.31
C GLY A 29 4.05 -14.20 19.08
N ARG A 30 3.72 -15.27 19.80
CA ARG A 30 2.58 -15.34 20.71
C ARG A 30 3.09 -15.44 22.14
N TYR A 31 2.53 -14.64 23.04
CA TYR A 31 2.81 -14.78 24.47
C TYR A 31 2.27 -16.12 25.00
N LYS A 32 2.85 -16.60 26.11
CA LYS A 32 2.39 -17.83 26.79
C LYS A 32 1.03 -17.65 27.51
N VAL A 33 0.55 -16.42 27.63
CA VAL A 33 -0.76 -16.13 28.23
C VAL A 33 -1.88 -16.78 27.40
N SER A 34 -2.81 -17.43 28.09
CA SER A 34 -3.88 -18.20 27.45
C SER A 34 -5.04 -17.32 26.99
N HIS A 35 -5.38 -16.27 27.75
CA HIS A 35 -6.50 -15.38 27.43
C HIS A 35 -6.29 -13.94 27.95
N PRO A 36 -6.57 -12.91 27.11
CA PRO A 36 -6.83 -13.03 25.68
C PRO A 36 -5.57 -13.51 24.93
N PRO A 37 -5.69 -14.12 23.74
CA PRO A 37 -4.53 -14.43 22.91
C PRO A 37 -3.74 -13.17 22.56
N THR A 38 -2.53 -13.03 23.12
CA THR A 38 -1.66 -11.87 22.91
C THR A 38 -0.49 -12.22 22.01
N TYR A 39 -0.17 -11.32 21.08
CA TYR A 39 0.93 -11.46 20.13
C TYR A 39 1.86 -10.24 20.24
N PHE A 40 3.09 -10.38 19.76
CA PHE A 40 4.07 -9.30 19.71
C PHE A 40 4.80 -9.28 18.37
N TYR A 41 5.33 -8.10 18.03
CA TYR A 41 6.34 -7.86 17.02
C TYR A 41 7.46 -7.05 17.69
N LEU A 42 8.71 -7.41 17.39
CA LEU A 42 9.92 -6.76 17.90
C LEU A 42 10.73 -6.23 16.72
N ALA A 43 11.10 -4.95 16.80
CA ALA A 43 11.94 -4.27 15.84
C ALA A 43 12.99 -3.41 16.55
N GLU A 44 13.94 -2.90 15.79
CA GLU A 44 14.89 -1.89 16.23
C GLU A 44 14.18 -0.63 16.71
N PHE A 45 14.65 -0.10 17.84
CA PHE A 45 14.25 1.23 18.27
C PHE A 45 15.13 2.26 17.55
N VAL A 46 14.50 3.07 16.70
CA VAL A 46 15.16 4.18 16.01
C VAL A 46 14.54 5.48 16.50
N ASN A 47 15.38 6.45 16.88
CA ASN A 47 14.90 7.77 17.26
C ASN A 47 14.59 8.57 15.99
N MET A 48 13.31 8.80 15.72
CA MET A 48 12.82 9.42 14.50
C MET A 48 12.11 10.76 14.79
N ASN A 49 12.27 11.71 13.88
CA ASN A 49 11.35 12.85 13.77
C ASN A 49 10.20 12.45 12.84
N VAL A 50 9.01 12.28 13.42
CA VAL A 50 7.77 11.91 12.72
C VAL A 50 6.83 13.11 12.49
N THR A 51 7.32 14.34 12.73
CA THR A 51 6.53 15.57 12.62
C THR A 51 6.94 16.44 11.45
N THR A 52 8.19 16.32 11.01
CA THR A 52 8.73 17.06 9.87
C THR A 52 8.49 16.27 8.59
N ALA A 53 7.94 16.95 7.58
CA ALA A 53 7.83 16.39 6.24
C ALA A 53 9.24 16.07 5.69
N PRO A 54 9.41 14.93 5.00
CA PRO A 54 10.71 14.56 4.46
C PRO A 54 11.04 15.43 3.24
N ASP A 55 12.32 15.50 2.89
CA ASP A 55 12.71 16.13 1.61
C ASP A 55 12.09 15.33 0.44
N PRO A 56 11.31 15.97 -0.44
CA PRO A 56 10.63 15.24 -1.52
C PRO A 56 11.58 14.51 -2.46
N ALA A 57 12.77 15.05 -2.72
CA ALA A 57 13.72 14.44 -3.65
C ALA A 57 14.38 13.20 -3.03
N GLU A 58 14.85 13.28 -1.79
CA GLU A 58 15.45 12.16 -1.05
C GLU A 58 14.45 11.02 -0.83
N PHE A 59 13.27 11.34 -0.30
CA PHE A 59 12.28 10.33 0.07
C PHE A 59 11.79 9.54 -1.16
N THR A 60 11.44 10.26 -2.22
CA THR A 60 10.89 9.64 -3.42
C THR A 60 11.96 8.92 -4.23
N GLN A 61 13.23 9.34 -4.16
CA GLN A 61 14.35 8.59 -4.71
C GLN A 61 14.50 7.23 -4.01
N ARG A 62 14.47 7.19 -2.68
CA ARG A 62 14.53 5.94 -1.90
C ARG A 62 13.33 5.05 -2.15
N LEU A 63 12.12 5.61 -2.21
CA LEU A 63 10.90 4.88 -2.52
C LEU A 63 10.95 4.25 -3.92
N ALA A 64 11.33 5.04 -4.94
CA ALA A 64 11.51 4.55 -6.30
C ALA A 64 12.60 3.47 -6.38
N GLN A 65 13.69 3.61 -5.61
CA GLN A 65 14.74 2.60 -5.52
C GLN A 65 14.20 1.28 -4.94
N MET A 66 13.42 1.31 -3.86
CA MET A 66 12.75 0.14 -3.30
C MET A 66 11.88 -0.57 -4.36
N HIS A 67 11.06 0.20 -5.08
CA HIS A 67 10.21 -0.32 -6.14
C HIS A 67 11.02 -0.94 -7.29
N LYS A 68 12.12 -0.33 -7.71
CA LYS A 68 12.97 -0.84 -8.79
C LYS A 68 13.74 -2.10 -8.39
N MET A 69 14.38 -2.09 -7.22
CA MET A 69 15.26 -3.18 -6.76
C MET A 69 14.49 -4.45 -6.40
N SER A 70 13.26 -4.32 -5.91
CA SER A 70 12.45 -5.46 -5.49
C SER A 70 12.17 -6.43 -6.64
N LYS A 71 12.12 -7.72 -6.33
CA LYS A 71 11.76 -8.78 -7.28
C LYS A 71 10.71 -9.69 -6.65
N SER A 72 9.57 -9.82 -7.31
CA SER A 72 8.55 -10.78 -6.89
C SER A 72 9.12 -12.21 -6.94
N PRO A 73 9.02 -12.99 -5.86
CA PRO A 73 9.55 -14.36 -5.81
C PRO A 73 8.84 -15.31 -6.79
N THR A 74 7.65 -14.94 -7.25
CA THR A 74 6.82 -15.72 -8.18
C THR A 74 6.75 -15.08 -9.57
N GLY A 75 7.26 -13.86 -9.73
CA GLY A 75 7.01 -13.03 -10.92
C GLY A 75 5.57 -12.51 -11.03
N LYS A 76 4.71 -12.76 -10.02
CA LYS A 76 3.29 -12.40 -9.97
C LYS A 76 3.03 -11.25 -8.97
N PHE A 77 1.82 -10.68 -9.01
CA PHE A 77 1.32 -9.73 -8.02
C PHE A 77 0.72 -10.47 -6.82
N GLY A 78 0.90 -9.94 -5.61
CA GLY A 78 0.44 -10.56 -4.35
C GLY A 78 1.53 -10.72 -3.31
N PHE A 79 1.27 -11.51 -2.27
CA PHE A 79 2.23 -11.75 -1.20
C PHE A 79 2.00 -13.13 -0.56
N THR A 80 3.08 -13.75 -0.10
CA THR A 80 3.03 -15.10 0.51
C THR A 80 2.26 -15.12 1.83
N THR A 81 2.31 -14.00 2.57
CA THR A 81 1.67 -13.85 3.87
C THR A 81 0.55 -12.84 3.74
N GLN A 82 -0.62 -13.11 4.32
CA GLN A 82 -1.67 -12.10 4.37
C GLN A 82 -1.21 -10.92 5.23
N THR A 83 -1.26 -9.71 4.65
CA THR A 83 -0.93 -8.45 5.32
C THR A 83 -2.20 -7.66 5.65
N CYS A 84 -2.05 -6.55 6.36
CA CYS A 84 -3.14 -5.65 6.68
C CYS A 84 -2.82 -4.21 6.28
N ASP A 85 -3.84 -3.41 6.06
CA ASP A 85 -3.82 -1.95 6.08
C ASP A 85 -4.71 -1.53 7.26
N GLY A 86 -4.07 -1.00 8.31
CA GLY A 86 -4.64 -0.93 9.65
C GLY A 86 -5.16 -2.29 10.14
N GLN A 87 -6.42 -2.34 10.55
CA GLN A 87 -7.07 -3.57 11.03
C GLN A 87 -7.64 -4.46 9.92
N ILE A 88 -7.59 -4.01 8.66
CA ILE A 88 -8.24 -4.67 7.54
C ILE A 88 -7.23 -5.58 6.83
N ALA A 89 -7.49 -6.89 6.85
CA ALA A 89 -6.66 -7.85 6.13
C ALA A 89 -6.83 -7.67 4.62
N HIS A 90 -5.70 -7.57 3.90
CA HIS A 90 -5.69 -7.51 2.45
C HIS A 90 -6.06 -8.86 1.81
N THR A 91 -6.62 -8.80 0.61
CA THR A 91 -6.72 -9.95 -0.29
C THR A 91 -5.50 -9.94 -1.21
N VAL A 92 -4.51 -10.78 -0.92
CA VAL A 92 -3.16 -10.74 -1.54
C VAL A 92 -2.75 -12.04 -2.22
N ASP A 93 -3.73 -12.88 -2.58
CA ASP A 93 -3.49 -14.10 -3.33
C ASP A 93 -2.79 -13.81 -4.67
N TRP A 94 -1.89 -14.71 -5.07
CA TRP A 94 -1.05 -14.49 -6.24
C TRP A 94 -1.85 -14.43 -7.55
N LYS A 95 -1.60 -13.39 -8.36
CA LYS A 95 -2.19 -13.21 -9.69
C LYS A 95 -1.16 -12.77 -10.73
N GLU A 96 -1.31 -13.26 -11.95
CA GLU A 96 -0.44 -12.89 -13.07
C GLU A 96 -0.76 -11.50 -13.63
N LYS A 97 -2.05 -11.17 -13.68
CA LYS A 97 -2.52 -9.87 -14.17
C LYS A 97 -2.78 -8.93 -13.01
N TRP A 98 -2.28 -7.70 -13.15
CA TRP A 98 -2.48 -6.63 -12.19
C TRP A 98 -3.95 -6.23 -12.08
N SER A 99 -4.67 -6.19 -13.20
CA SER A 99 -6.11 -5.90 -13.21
C SER A 99 -6.90 -6.88 -12.35
N ASP A 100 -6.59 -8.18 -12.45
CA ASP A 100 -7.27 -9.23 -11.69
C ASP A 100 -6.94 -9.12 -10.19
N PHE A 101 -5.67 -8.86 -9.87
CA PHE A 101 -5.23 -8.65 -8.49
C PHE A 101 -5.93 -7.44 -7.86
N TYR A 102 -5.87 -6.28 -8.52
CA TYR A 102 -6.43 -5.04 -8.00
C TYR A 102 -7.95 -5.13 -7.87
N ARG A 103 -8.63 -5.85 -8.77
CA ARG A 103 -10.07 -6.13 -8.66
C ARG A 103 -10.40 -6.89 -7.38
N GLU A 104 -9.68 -7.97 -7.08
CA GLU A 104 -9.91 -8.76 -5.86
C GLU A 104 -9.58 -7.97 -4.60
N LEU A 105 -8.50 -7.18 -4.63
CA LEU A 105 -8.11 -6.29 -3.53
C LEU A 105 -9.20 -5.24 -3.25
N LEU A 106 -9.70 -4.54 -4.28
CA LEU A 106 -10.73 -3.52 -4.14
C LEU A 106 -12.05 -4.12 -3.64
N MET A 107 -12.51 -5.22 -4.25
CA MET A 107 -13.75 -5.88 -3.82
C MET A 107 -13.65 -6.45 -2.40
N GLY A 108 -12.46 -6.88 -1.99
CA GLY A 108 -12.17 -7.31 -0.62
C GLY A 108 -12.40 -6.18 0.39
N VAL A 109 -11.89 -4.97 0.13
CA VAL A 109 -12.12 -3.83 1.03
C VAL A 109 -13.56 -3.32 0.99
N CYS A 110 -14.24 -3.34 -0.17
CA CYS A 110 -15.67 -3.00 -0.26
C CYS A 110 -16.52 -3.95 0.59
N LYS A 111 -16.25 -5.26 0.52
CA LYS A 111 -16.94 -6.25 1.35
C LYS A 111 -16.73 -5.95 2.84
N LYS A 112 -15.49 -5.59 3.22
CA LYS A 112 -15.18 -5.27 4.62
C LYS A 112 -15.88 -4.00 5.10
N ASP A 113 -15.99 -2.99 4.25
CA ASP A 113 -16.77 -1.79 4.56
C ASP A 113 -18.25 -2.11 4.80
N VAL A 114 -18.86 -2.97 3.98
CA VAL A 114 -20.24 -3.43 4.19
C VAL A 114 -20.40 -4.23 5.49
N GLU A 115 -19.42 -5.07 5.84
CA GLU A 115 -19.42 -5.81 7.11
C GLU A 115 -19.34 -4.88 8.32
N THR A 116 -18.57 -3.80 8.25
CA THR A 116 -18.40 -2.83 9.35
C THR A 116 -19.56 -1.84 9.45
N ASN A 117 -19.97 -1.26 8.31
CA ASN A 117 -20.85 -0.09 8.25
C ASN A 117 -22.24 -0.39 7.67
N GLY A 118 -22.51 -1.64 7.30
CA GLY A 118 -23.77 -2.07 6.70
C GLY A 118 -23.86 -1.80 5.19
N PRO A 119 -24.93 -2.30 4.53
CA PRO A 119 -25.14 -2.16 3.09
C PRO A 119 -25.14 -0.71 2.62
N TRP A 120 -24.66 -0.50 1.39
CA TRP A 120 -24.68 0.78 0.70
C TRP A 120 -24.95 0.54 -0.80
N PRO A 121 -26.23 0.39 -1.19
CA PRO A 121 -26.59 -0.08 -2.54
C PRO A 121 -25.95 0.72 -3.68
N GLU A 122 -25.88 2.05 -3.55
CA GLU A 122 -25.29 2.93 -4.56
C GLU A 122 -23.77 2.72 -4.68
N MET A 123 -23.06 2.62 -3.55
CA MET A 123 -21.63 2.34 -3.54
C MET A 123 -21.34 0.92 -4.02
N GLU A 124 -22.13 -0.07 -3.63
CA GLU A 124 -21.99 -1.45 -4.10
C GLU A 124 -22.17 -1.57 -5.61
N LEU A 125 -23.17 -0.86 -6.17
CA LEU A 125 -23.37 -0.79 -7.63
C LEU A 125 -22.18 -0.10 -8.33
N ALA A 126 -21.71 1.03 -7.78
CA ALA A 126 -20.57 1.76 -8.32
C ALA A 126 -19.28 0.93 -8.25
N ALA A 127 -19.01 0.27 -7.12
CA ALA A 127 -17.87 -0.62 -6.93
C ALA A 127 -17.90 -1.79 -7.92
N LYS A 128 -19.08 -2.37 -8.16
CA LYS A 128 -19.25 -3.40 -9.19
C LYS A 128 -18.93 -2.87 -10.59
N HIS A 129 -19.41 -1.67 -10.94
CA HIS A 129 -19.10 -1.06 -12.23
C HIS A 129 -17.61 -0.76 -12.39
N VAL A 130 -16.96 -0.22 -11.34
CA VAL A 130 -15.52 -0.01 -11.32
C VAL A 130 -14.78 -1.33 -11.51
N ALA A 131 -15.18 -2.38 -10.79
CA ALA A 131 -14.55 -3.68 -10.83
C ALA A 131 -14.67 -4.40 -12.18
N ASP A 132 -15.83 -4.31 -12.81
CA ASP A 132 -16.16 -5.09 -14.01
C ASP A 132 -15.90 -4.32 -15.32
N VAL A 133 -15.81 -2.98 -15.28
CA VAL A 133 -15.64 -2.14 -16.48
C VAL A 133 -14.38 -1.28 -16.42
N ILE A 134 -14.22 -0.50 -15.35
CA ILE A 134 -13.13 0.50 -15.28
C ILE A 134 -11.77 -0.18 -15.07
N ILE A 135 -11.68 -1.13 -14.14
CA ILE A 135 -10.43 -1.86 -13.87
C ILE A 135 -9.89 -2.54 -15.14
N PRO A 136 -10.67 -3.36 -15.88
CA PRO A 136 -10.17 -3.96 -17.12
C PRO A 136 -9.73 -2.93 -18.15
N ARG A 137 -10.51 -1.84 -18.35
CA ARG A 137 -10.19 -0.81 -19.34
C ARG A 137 -8.93 -0.02 -18.99
N LEU A 138 -8.73 0.31 -17.72
CA LEU A 138 -7.67 1.21 -17.30
C LEU A 138 -6.38 0.47 -16.91
N LEU A 139 -6.51 -0.75 -16.36
CA LEU A 139 -5.36 -1.53 -15.89
C LEU A 139 -4.96 -2.65 -16.85
N GLY A 140 -5.84 -3.10 -17.74
CA GLY A 140 -5.52 -4.07 -18.79
C GLY A 140 -4.40 -3.59 -19.72
N PRO A 141 -4.46 -2.36 -20.26
CA PRO A 141 -3.46 -1.82 -21.19
C PRO A 141 -2.02 -1.83 -20.68
N LEU A 142 -1.80 -1.89 -19.36
CA LEU A 142 -0.47 -1.97 -18.73
C LEU A 142 0.28 -3.28 -19.09
N GLN A 143 -0.45 -4.35 -19.44
CA GLN A 143 0.11 -5.67 -19.77
C GLN A 143 -0.33 -6.19 -21.14
N GLU A 144 -0.94 -5.34 -21.97
CA GLU A 144 -1.37 -5.65 -23.32
C GLU A 144 -0.40 -5.09 -24.37
N ASN A 145 -0.57 -5.47 -25.64
CA ASN A 145 0.22 -4.96 -26.77
C ASN A 145 1.75 -5.14 -26.57
N GLY A 146 2.14 -6.26 -25.94
CA GLY A 146 3.54 -6.59 -25.68
C GLY A 146 4.16 -5.87 -24.47
N ARG A 147 3.39 -5.04 -23.75
CA ARG A 147 3.85 -4.40 -22.52
C ARG A 147 3.97 -5.40 -21.38
N THR A 148 4.94 -5.18 -20.51
CA THR A 148 5.14 -5.96 -19.30
C THR A 148 5.11 -5.03 -18.11
N LEU A 149 4.28 -5.36 -17.12
CA LEU A 149 4.23 -4.63 -15.86
C LEU A 149 5.01 -5.40 -14.80
N LYS A 150 5.98 -4.75 -14.17
CA LYS A 150 6.81 -5.35 -13.11
C LYS A 150 6.04 -5.33 -11.78
N PRO A 151 5.78 -6.47 -11.13
CA PRO A 151 5.38 -6.48 -9.73
C PRO A 151 6.56 -6.01 -8.86
N CYS A 152 6.37 -4.93 -8.11
CA CYS A 152 7.32 -4.44 -7.13
C CYS A 152 6.73 -4.48 -5.73
N ILE A 153 7.58 -4.68 -4.72
CA ILE A 153 7.12 -4.53 -3.33
C ILE A 153 6.71 -3.07 -3.13
N ILE A 154 5.54 -2.87 -2.54
CA ILE A 154 5.08 -1.56 -2.06
C ILE A 154 4.98 -1.61 -0.53
N HIS A 155 4.97 -0.45 0.13
CA HIS A 155 4.62 -0.32 1.55
C HIS A 155 3.19 -0.80 1.80
N GLY A 156 2.23 -0.37 0.97
CA GLY A 156 0.83 -0.83 1.00
C GLY A 156 -0.12 -0.03 1.92
N ASP A 157 0.42 0.97 2.62
CA ASP A 157 -0.26 1.92 3.52
C ASP A 157 0.60 3.19 3.70
N LEU A 158 1.20 3.70 2.61
CA LEU A 158 2.16 4.79 2.72
C LEU A 158 1.46 6.15 2.70
N TRP A 159 1.39 6.76 3.87
CA TRP A 159 1.07 8.18 4.06
C TRP A 159 2.10 8.79 5.01
N GLU A 160 2.10 10.11 5.18
CA GLU A 160 3.12 10.80 5.98
C GLU A 160 3.15 10.39 7.47
N GLY A 161 2.10 9.73 7.97
CA GLY A 161 2.08 9.17 9.31
C GLY A 161 2.87 7.86 9.47
N ASN A 162 3.19 7.17 8.37
CA ASN A 162 3.91 5.88 8.35
C ASN A 162 5.37 6.03 7.89
N MET A 163 5.95 7.20 8.15
CA MET A 163 7.36 7.50 7.88
C MET A 163 7.97 8.35 8.98
N GLY A 164 9.30 8.35 9.05
CA GLY A 164 10.07 9.11 10.03
C GLY A 164 11.44 9.49 9.48
N ILE A 165 12.00 10.61 9.94
CA ILE A 165 13.39 11.00 9.61
C ILE A 165 14.29 10.51 10.72
N ASN A 166 15.30 9.70 10.41
CA ASN A 166 16.29 9.24 11.38
C ASN A 166 17.05 10.44 11.96
N THR A 167 16.91 10.71 13.26
CA THR A 167 17.54 11.87 13.91
C THR A 167 19.08 11.84 13.90
N LYS A 168 19.69 10.68 13.68
CA LYS A 168 21.15 10.53 13.61
C LYS A 168 21.71 10.72 12.22
N THR A 169 21.02 10.23 11.19
CA THR A 169 21.55 10.22 9.81
C THR A 169 20.91 11.28 8.91
N GLY A 170 19.66 11.68 9.22
CA GLY A 170 18.85 12.57 8.39
C GLY A 170 18.07 11.84 7.30
N ASP A 171 18.21 10.52 7.17
CA ASP A 171 17.54 9.74 6.11
C ASP A 171 16.08 9.45 6.45
N SER A 172 15.25 9.37 5.42
CA SER A 172 13.86 8.92 5.56
C SER A 172 13.77 7.42 5.83
N LEU A 173 12.86 7.03 6.72
CA LEU A 173 12.53 5.67 7.12
C LEU A 173 11.03 5.42 6.99
N LEU A 174 10.66 4.17 6.75
CA LEU A 174 9.29 3.67 6.73
C LEU A 174 9.02 2.83 7.99
N PHE A 175 7.75 2.71 8.38
CA PHE A 175 7.26 1.78 9.41
C PHE A 175 5.79 1.45 9.19
N ASP A 176 5.22 0.50 9.94
CA ASP A 176 3.81 0.07 9.80
C ASP A 176 3.47 -0.47 8.40
N VAL A 177 4.35 -1.31 7.85
CA VAL A 177 4.23 -1.84 6.47
C VAL A 177 3.20 -2.97 6.31
N GLY A 178 2.28 -2.77 5.38
CA GLY A 178 1.23 -3.70 4.94
C GLY A 178 1.48 -4.30 3.56
N SER A 179 2.72 -4.70 3.27
CA SER A 179 3.22 -4.87 1.90
C SER A 179 2.63 -6.01 1.08
N TYR A 180 2.71 -5.84 -0.24
CA TYR A 180 2.51 -6.87 -1.25
C TYR A 180 3.19 -6.44 -2.56
N PHE A 181 3.36 -7.36 -3.50
CA PHE A 181 3.86 -7.03 -4.84
C PHE A 181 2.74 -6.45 -5.70
N ALA A 182 2.90 -5.21 -6.14
CA ALA A 182 1.90 -4.42 -6.83
C ALA A 182 2.49 -3.71 -8.06
N HIS A 183 1.64 -2.99 -8.79
CA HIS A 183 2.08 -1.89 -9.64
C HIS A 183 2.59 -0.73 -8.76
N ASN A 184 3.76 -0.18 -9.06
CA ASN A 184 4.38 0.88 -8.24
C ASN A 184 3.50 2.14 -8.07
N GLU A 185 2.73 2.51 -9.09
CA GLU A 185 1.85 3.68 -9.03
C GLU A 185 0.71 3.52 -8.00
N MET A 186 0.43 2.30 -7.55
CA MET A 186 -0.57 2.09 -6.50
C MET A 186 -0.20 2.80 -5.20
N GLU A 187 1.10 2.89 -4.87
CA GLU A 187 1.55 3.61 -3.68
C GLU A 187 1.20 5.10 -3.76
N LEU A 188 1.41 5.71 -4.93
CA LEU A 188 1.10 7.12 -5.20
C LEU A 188 -0.41 7.39 -5.15
N GLY A 189 -1.23 6.42 -5.54
CA GLY A 189 -2.68 6.48 -5.38
C GLY A 189 -3.11 6.65 -3.91
N HIS A 190 -2.36 6.08 -2.97
CA HIS A 190 -2.63 6.22 -1.55
C HIS A 190 -2.46 7.68 -1.08
N TRP A 191 -1.51 8.43 -1.65
CA TRP A 191 -1.26 9.84 -1.34
C TRP A 191 -2.41 10.78 -1.74
N ARG A 192 -3.34 10.32 -2.58
CA ARG A 192 -4.56 11.08 -2.93
C ARG A 192 -5.66 10.98 -1.88
N CYS A 193 -5.55 10.08 -0.89
CA CYS A 193 -6.58 9.88 0.13
C CYS A 193 -6.69 11.10 1.06
N GLU A 194 -7.89 11.40 1.59
CA GLU A 194 -8.19 12.59 2.43
C GLU A 194 -7.32 12.74 3.67
N PHE A 195 -6.87 11.62 4.23
CA PHE A 195 -5.99 11.60 5.39
C PHE A 195 -4.52 11.88 5.06
N SER A 196 -4.12 11.84 3.77
CA SER A 196 -2.79 12.26 3.35
C SER A 196 -2.81 13.72 2.91
N THR A 197 -2.07 14.53 3.63
CA THR A 197 -1.95 15.99 3.49
C THR A 197 -0.63 16.37 2.86
N VAL A 198 0.48 15.83 3.37
CA VAL A 198 1.84 16.16 2.91
C VAL A 198 2.11 15.52 1.54
N PHE A 199 1.94 14.20 1.42
CA PHE A 199 2.25 13.49 0.18
C PHE A 199 1.25 13.77 -0.96
N ARG A 200 0.11 14.36 -0.65
CA ARG A 200 -0.85 14.86 -1.64
C ARG A 200 -0.30 16.02 -2.47
N ASP A 201 0.67 16.77 -1.94
CA ASP A 201 1.34 17.80 -2.72
C ASP A 201 2.01 17.18 -3.96
N LYS A 202 1.79 17.79 -5.13
CA LYS A 202 2.28 17.28 -6.40
C LYS A 202 3.81 17.18 -6.43
N VAL A 203 4.53 17.96 -5.63
CA VAL A 203 5.99 17.91 -5.54
C VAL A 203 6.50 16.49 -5.27
N TYR A 204 5.82 15.70 -4.42
CA TYR A 204 6.21 14.31 -4.15
C TYR A 204 5.99 13.39 -5.33
N THR A 205 4.86 13.54 -6.02
CA THR A 205 4.60 12.75 -7.24
C THR A 205 5.58 13.12 -8.34
N GLU A 206 5.88 14.41 -8.53
CA GLU A 206 6.82 14.90 -9.54
C GLU A 206 8.24 14.39 -9.29
N HIS A 207 8.74 14.43 -8.05
CA HIS A 207 10.05 13.88 -7.71
C HIS A 207 10.09 12.34 -7.81
N TYR A 208 9.01 11.64 -7.46
CA TYR A 208 8.93 10.21 -7.69
C TYR A 208 9.04 9.88 -9.19
N LEU A 209 8.33 10.61 -10.04
CA LEU A 209 8.33 10.40 -11.50
C LEU A 209 9.68 10.72 -12.16
N GLN A 210 10.49 11.61 -11.58
CA GLN A 210 11.89 11.81 -12.00
C GLN A 210 12.74 10.55 -11.80
N ASN A 211 12.41 9.76 -10.77
CA ASN A 211 13.13 8.53 -10.44
C ASN A 211 12.50 7.31 -11.09
N TYR A 212 11.18 7.21 -11.23
CA TYR A 212 10.47 6.09 -11.85
C TYR A 212 9.33 6.62 -12.71
N ALA A 213 9.55 6.65 -14.03
CA ALA A 213 8.58 7.15 -14.99
C ALA A 213 7.23 6.41 -14.91
N ALA A 214 6.16 7.13 -15.24
CA ALA A 214 4.82 6.58 -15.34
C ALA A 214 4.77 5.41 -16.35
N ALA A 215 3.95 4.41 -16.04
CA ALA A 215 3.72 3.28 -16.92
C ALA A 215 2.88 3.70 -18.14
N GLU A 216 3.13 3.05 -19.27
CA GLU A 216 2.35 3.24 -20.49
C GLU A 216 0.96 2.58 -20.36
N PRO A 217 -0.13 3.24 -20.79
CA PRO A 217 -0.20 4.58 -21.39
C PRO A 217 0.03 5.72 -20.38
N VAL A 218 0.98 6.62 -20.66
CA VAL A 218 1.38 7.68 -19.70
C VAL A 218 0.26 8.71 -19.46
N ASP A 219 -0.56 8.98 -20.47
CA ASP A 219 -1.71 9.88 -20.39
C ASP A 219 -2.81 9.40 -19.42
N GLU A 220 -2.86 8.10 -19.14
CA GLU A 220 -3.79 7.49 -18.18
C GLU A 220 -3.22 7.41 -16.74
N PHE A 221 -2.04 7.97 -16.48
CA PHE A 221 -1.42 7.96 -15.14
C PHE A 221 -2.32 8.57 -14.05
N ASP A 222 -2.91 9.73 -14.32
CA ASP A 222 -3.76 10.41 -13.32
C ASP A 222 -5.00 9.59 -12.99
N ASP A 223 -5.64 9.03 -14.01
CA ASP A 223 -6.81 8.17 -13.87
C ASP A 223 -6.49 6.92 -13.05
N ARG A 224 -5.33 6.28 -13.28
CA ARG A 224 -4.89 5.12 -12.49
C ARG A 224 -4.70 5.47 -11.03
N ASN A 225 -4.09 6.62 -10.73
CA ASN A 225 -3.89 7.06 -9.36
C ASN A 225 -5.23 7.37 -8.66
N ARG A 226 -6.19 7.97 -9.38
CA ARG A 226 -7.56 8.18 -8.88
C ARG A 226 -8.29 6.86 -8.62
N LEU A 227 -8.10 5.86 -9.48
CA LEU A 227 -8.62 4.51 -9.24
C LEU A 227 -7.98 3.91 -7.98
N TYR A 228 -6.64 3.93 -7.88
CA TYR A 228 -5.91 3.37 -6.74
C TYR A 228 -6.30 4.01 -5.41
N SER A 229 -6.58 5.31 -5.38
CA SER A 229 -7.03 5.99 -4.16
C SER A 229 -8.36 5.48 -3.60
N LEU A 230 -9.22 4.86 -4.43
CA LEU A 230 -10.48 4.26 -3.97
C LEU A 230 -10.22 3.15 -2.95
N LYS A 231 -9.17 2.34 -3.12
CA LYS A 231 -8.80 1.30 -2.15
C LYS A 231 -8.52 1.91 -0.78
N GLY A 232 -7.72 2.97 -0.71
CA GLY A 232 -7.35 3.62 0.55
C GLY A 232 -8.55 4.29 1.23
N ALA A 233 -9.38 5.01 0.47
CA ALA A 233 -10.58 5.66 1.00
C ALA A 233 -11.60 4.65 1.56
N ILE A 234 -11.85 3.55 0.84
CA ILE A 234 -12.77 2.50 1.29
C ILE A 234 -12.18 1.72 2.46
N ASN A 235 -10.87 1.46 2.47
CA ASN A 235 -10.19 0.84 3.62
C ASN A 235 -10.35 1.68 4.88
N TYR A 236 -10.14 3.00 4.77
CA TYR A 236 -10.36 3.93 5.86
C TYR A 236 -11.79 3.86 6.39
N SER A 237 -12.80 3.84 5.50
CA SER A 237 -14.20 3.66 5.89
C SER A 237 -14.43 2.32 6.61
N ALA A 238 -13.90 1.22 6.09
CA ALA A 238 -14.01 -0.10 6.69
C ALA A 238 -13.38 -0.21 8.08
N GLY A 239 -12.38 0.64 8.37
CA GLY A 239 -11.74 0.73 9.67
C GLY A 239 -12.45 1.64 10.69
N HIS A 240 -13.42 2.46 10.28
CA HIS A 240 -14.05 3.47 11.14
C HIS A 240 -15.58 3.36 11.08
N PRO A 241 -16.24 2.80 12.12
CA PRO A 241 -17.70 2.75 12.21
C PRO A 241 -18.33 4.14 12.06
N VAL A 242 -19.42 4.24 11.28
CA VAL A 242 -20.13 5.51 11.00
C VAL A 242 -19.19 6.52 10.32
N CYS A 243 -18.36 6.03 9.39
CA CYS A 243 -17.36 6.85 8.71
C CYS A 243 -17.99 8.05 7.99
N SER A 244 -17.41 9.23 8.19
CA SER A 244 -17.84 10.49 7.55
C SER A 244 -17.58 10.52 6.04
N LEU A 245 -16.85 9.55 5.48
CA LEU A 245 -16.68 9.35 4.04
C LEU A 245 -17.93 8.72 3.38
N ARG A 246 -18.83 8.10 4.17
CA ARG A 246 -20.09 7.54 3.66
C ARG A 246 -21.14 8.64 3.49
N LYS A 247 -20.99 9.46 2.45
CA LYS A 247 -21.90 10.54 2.08
C LYS A 247 -22.34 10.38 0.62
N THR A 248 -23.61 10.65 0.35
CA THR A 248 -24.20 10.73 -1.01
C THR A 248 -24.15 12.15 -1.54
#